data_AF-A0A3B8XK71-F1
#
_entry.id   AF-A0A3B8XK71-F1
#
_cell.length_a   1.000
_cell.length_b   1.000
_cell.length_c   1.000
_cell.angle_alpha   90.00
_cell.angle_beta   90.00
_cell.angle_gamma   90.00
#
_symmetry.space_group_name_H-M   'P 1'
#
loop_
_entity.id
_entity.type
_entity.pdbx_description
1 polymer ?
#
loop_
_entity_poly.entity_id
_entity_poly.type
_entity_poly.pdbx_seq_one_letter_code
_entity_poly.pdbx_strand_id
1 'polypeptide(L)'
;VAADLGADAKCQLIDIKLPLALPSIMAGVNQTTMMALSMVVIASMIGARGLGEEVLLGIQRLDIGRGLVAGIAIVALAIVFDRITQAYGGTRDRVPPR
;
A
#
# COMPACT_ATOMS: atom_id res chain seq x y z
N VAL A 1 -26.06 13.28 -18.56
CA VAL A 1 -25.32 13.41 -19.85
C VAL A 1 -24.86 12.06 -20.41
N ALA A 2 -23.91 11.32 -19.82
CA ALA A 2 -23.48 10.02 -20.41
C ALA A 2 -24.60 8.95 -20.45
N ALA A 3 -25.47 8.92 -19.44
CA ALA A 3 -26.65 8.04 -19.43
C ALA A 3 -27.76 8.50 -20.41
N ASP A 4 -27.87 9.81 -20.67
CA ASP A 4 -28.78 10.36 -21.70
C ASP A 4 -28.33 10.02 -23.12
N LEU A 5 -27.04 9.74 -23.31
CA LEU A 5 -26.45 9.39 -24.61
C LEU A 5 -26.55 7.88 -24.93
N GLY A 6 -27.27 7.09 -24.12
CA GLY A 6 -27.49 5.66 -24.36
C GLY A 6 -26.27 4.77 -24.10
N ALA A 7 -25.28 5.24 -23.32
CA ALA A 7 -24.10 4.44 -22.98
C ALA A 7 -24.44 3.32 -21.99
N ASP A 8 -23.99 2.10 -22.31
CA ASP A 8 -24.16 0.93 -21.43
C ASP A 8 -23.51 1.18 -20.05
N ALA A 9 -24.13 0.64 -18.99
CA ALA A 9 -23.69 0.87 -17.61
C ALA A 9 -22.23 0.41 -17.37
N LYS A 10 -21.77 -0.61 -18.10
CA LYS A 10 -20.36 -1.04 -18.04
C LYS A 10 -19.42 -0.04 -18.69
N CYS A 11 -19.81 0.56 -19.81
CA CYS A 11 -19.02 1.61 -20.47
C CYS A 11 -18.88 2.82 -19.55
N GLN A 12 -19.98 3.27 -18.91
CA GLN A 12 -19.91 4.39 -17.97
C GLN A 12 -19.03 4.08 -16.74
N LEU A 13 -19.07 2.85 -16.23
CA LEU A 13 -18.26 2.44 -15.09
C LEU A 13 -16.76 2.44 -15.44
N ILE A 14 -16.40 1.79 -16.55
CA ILE A 14 -14.98 1.54 -16.90
C ILE A 14 -14.33 2.80 -17.50
N ASP A 15 -15.03 3.53 -18.37
CA ASP A 15 -14.41 4.63 -19.13
C ASP A 15 -14.51 6.00 -18.43
N ILE A 16 -15.46 6.16 -17.50
CA ILE A 16 -15.73 7.46 -16.87
C ILE A 16 -15.49 7.40 -15.37
N LYS A 17 -16.22 6.52 -14.65
CA LYS A 17 -16.17 6.49 -13.18
C LYS A 17 -14.87 5.90 -12.65
N LEU A 18 -14.38 4.83 -13.26
CA LEU A 18 -13.15 4.15 -12.84
C LEU A 18 -11.93 5.08 -12.95
N PRO A 19 -11.60 5.69 -14.12
CA PRO A 19 -10.43 6.57 -14.23
C PRO A 19 -10.52 7.80 -13.32
N LEU A 20 -11.72 8.33 -13.10
CA LEU A 20 -11.93 9.46 -12.19
C LEU A 20 -11.75 9.07 -10.71
N ALA A 21 -12.09 7.83 -10.33
CA ALA A 21 -11.93 7.31 -8.98
C ALA A 21 -10.54 6.69 -8.71
N LEU A 22 -9.74 6.40 -9.74
CA LEU A 22 -8.40 5.81 -9.62
C LEU A 22 -7.50 6.54 -8.60
N PRO A 23 -7.43 7.89 -8.56
CA PRO A 23 -6.60 8.58 -7.56
C PRO A 23 -7.01 8.27 -6.13
N SER A 24 -8.32 8.21 -5.86
CA SER A 24 -8.87 7.88 -4.53
C SER A 24 -8.61 6.41 -4.16
N ILE A 25 -8.77 5.50 -5.12
CA ILE A 25 -8.45 4.07 -4.92
C ILE A 25 -6.97 3.91 -4.58
N MET A 26 -6.06 4.59 -5.30
CA MET A 26 -4.62 4.51 -5.06
C MET A 26 -4.22 5.09 -3.70
N ALA A 27 -4.87 6.16 -3.24
CA ALA A 27 -4.71 6.66 -1.88
C ALA A 27 -5.11 5.61 -0.83
N GLY A 28 -6.23 4.91 -1.05
CA GLY A 28 -6.68 3.81 -0.20
C GLY A 28 -5.74 2.60 -0.20
N VAL A 29 -5.18 2.23 -1.37
CA VAL A 29 -4.19 1.14 -1.48
C VAL A 29 -2.95 1.48 -0.68
N ASN A 30 -2.43 2.71 -0.79
CA ASN A 30 -1.28 3.15 -0.01
C ASN A 30 -1.53 3.05 1.51
N GLN A 31 -2.71 3.45 1.97
CA GLN A 31 -3.09 3.31 3.39
C GLN A 31 -3.16 1.84 3.82
N THR A 32 -3.75 0.99 2.98
CA THR A 32 -3.88 -0.44 3.27
C THR A 32 -2.50 -1.11 3.33
N THR A 33 -1.57 -0.75 2.44
CA THR A 33 -0.18 -1.27 2.51
C THR A 33 0.52 -0.83 3.78
N MET A 34 0.37 0.43 4.19
CA MET A 34 0.96 0.93 5.43
C MET A 34 0.38 0.21 6.66
N MET A 35 -0.94 -0.01 6.71
CA MET A 35 -1.59 -0.79 7.77
C MET A 35 -1.13 -2.26 7.78
N ALA A 36 -1.04 -2.90 6.62
CA ALA A 36 -0.62 -4.28 6.49
C ALA A 36 0.83 -4.48 6.96
N LEU A 37 1.73 -3.56 6.60
CA LEU A 37 3.14 -3.59 7.02
C LEU A 37 3.29 -3.39 8.53
N SER A 38 2.45 -2.54 9.14
CA SER A 38 2.40 -2.42 10.60
C SER A 38 1.96 -3.72 11.29
N MET A 39 1.15 -4.53 10.62
CA MET A 39 0.61 -5.78 11.19
C MET A 39 1.59 -6.96 11.17
N VAL A 40 2.67 -6.88 10.37
CA VAL A 40 3.67 -7.97 10.22
C VAL A 40 4.30 -8.41 11.55
N VAL A 41 4.56 -7.46 12.45
CA VAL A 41 5.18 -7.77 13.76
C VAL A 41 4.19 -8.52 14.66
N ILE A 42 2.92 -8.08 14.69
CA ILE A 42 1.87 -8.73 15.49
C ILE A 42 1.54 -10.12 14.95
N ALA A 43 1.49 -10.29 13.63
CA ALA A 43 1.27 -11.59 13.00
C ALA A 43 2.33 -12.63 13.46
N SER A 44 3.55 -12.17 13.70
CA SER A 44 4.64 -13.04 14.15
C SER A 44 4.47 -13.52 15.60
N MET A 45 3.69 -12.82 16.42
CA MET A 45 3.33 -13.27 17.78
C MET A 45 2.39 -14.50 17.76
N ILE A 46 1.66 -14.71 16.67
CA ILE A 46 0.73 -15.85 16.48
C ILE A 46 1.41 -17.00 15.71
N GLY A 47 2.73 -16.90 15.48
CA GLY A 47 3.52 -17.95 14.82
C GLY A 47 3.67 -17.78 13.31
N ALA A 48 3.36 -16.61 12.76
CA ALA A 48 3.74 -16.29 11.38
C ALA A 48 5.28 -16.22 11.27
N ARG A 49 5.87 -17.02 10.38
CA ARG A 49 7.32 -17.02 10.12
C ARG A 49 7.68 -15.85 9.21
N GLY A 50 8.83 -15.23 9.43
CA GLY A 50 9.36 -14.18 8.54
C GLY A 50 10.08 -13.05 9.27
N LEU A 51 10.15 -11.87 8.64
CA LEU A 51 10.90 -10.72 9.17
C LEU A 51 10.37 -10.21 10.52
N GLY A 52 9.06 -10.31 10.77
CA GLY A 52 8.49 -9.90 12.05
C GLY A 52 8.88 -10.84 13.21
N GLU A 53 9.20 -12.11 12.93
CA GLU A 53 9.70 -13.07 13.92
C GLU A 53 11.09 -12.65 14.41
N GLU A 54 11.97 -12.23 13.49
CA GLU A 54 13.31 -11.76 13.81
C GLU A 54 13.29 -10.50 14.69
N VAL A 55 12.36 -9.58 14.41
CA VAL A 55 12.11 -8.41 15.28
C VAL A 55 11.64 -8.84 16.66
N LEU A 56 10.65 -9.73 16.71
CA LEU A 56 10.08 -10.22 17.97
C LEU A 56 11.12 -10.96 18.81
N LEU A 57 11.95 -11.81 18.19
CA LEU A 57 13.05 -12.51 18.86
C LEU A 57 14.13 -11.54 19.36
N GLY A 58 14.45 -10.49 18.59
CA GLY A 58 15.36 -9.43 19.02
C GLY A 58 14.85 -8.71 20.28
N ILE A 59 13.56 -8.41 20.34
CA ILE A 59 12.91 -7.81 21.52
C ILE A 59 12.93 -8.80 22.70
N GLN A 60 12.53 -10.05 22.49
CA GLN A 60 12.44 -11.07 23.55
C GLN A 60 13.79 -11.41 24.17
N ARG A 61 14.87 -11.41 23.37
CA ARG A 61 16.22 -11.76 23.81
C ARG A 61 17.07 -10.55 24.20
N LEU A 62 16.51 -9.33 24.18
CA LEU A 62 17.24 -8.06 24.32
C LEU A 62 18.43 -7.95 23.34
N ASP A 63 18.31 -8.60 22.18
CA ASP A 63 19.30 -8.54 21.12
C ASP A 63 18.92 -7.41 20.16
N ILE A 64 19.40 -6.21 20.50
CA ILE A 64 19.16 -4.98 19.75
C ILE A 64 19.70 -5.09 18.32
N GLY A 65 20.84 -5.78 18.14
CA GLY A 65 21.45 -5.94 16.82
C GLY A 65 20.53 -6.68 15.87
N ARG A 66 19.99 -7.82 16.32
CA ARG A 66 19.04 -8.62 15.54
C ARG A 66 17.75 -7.85 15.25
N GLY A 67 17.18 -7.21 16.28
CA GLY A 67 15.95 -6.43 16.13
C GLY A 67 16.09 -5.25 15.16
N LEU A 68 17.23 -4.56 15.19
CA LEU A 68 17.49 -3.40 14.33
C LEU A 68 17.71 -3.79 12.87
N VAL A 69 18.49 -4.85 12.60
CA VAL A 69 18.69 -5.37 11.24
C VAL A 69 17.35 -5.81 10.63
N ALA A 70 16.53 -6.53 11.40
CA ALA A 70 15.21 -6.95 10.95
C ALA A 70 14.26 -5.76 10.72
N GLY A 71 14.27 -4.76 11.61
CA GLY A 71 13.47 -3.55 11.45
C GLY A 71 13.83 -2.74 10.19
N ILE A 72 15.13 -2.56 9.93
CA ILE A 72 15.61 -1.89 8.70
C ILE A 72 15.19 -2.68 7.46
N ALA A 73 15.26 -4.01 7.49
CA ALA A 73 14.80 -4.84 6.38
C ALA A 73 13.30 -4.67 6.09
N ILE A 74 12.46 -4.59 7.13
CA ILE A 74 11.02 -4.33 6.99
C ILE A 74 10.75 -2.94 6.40
N VAL A 75 11.47 -1.90 6.88
CA VAL A 75 11.32 -0.53 6.35
C VAL A 75 11.76 -0.44 4.90
N ALA A 76 12.87 -1.09 4.53
CA ALA A 76 13.31 -1.15 3.14
C ALA A 76 12.25 -1.81 2.24
N LEU A 77 11.65 -2.91 2.70
CA LEU A 77 10.56 -3.57 1.99
C LEU A 77 9.32 -2.65 1.88
N ALA A 78 8.97 -1.94 2.94
CA ALA A 78 7.87 -0.98 2.96
C ALA A 78 8.05 0.12 1.91
N ILE A 79 9.25 0.70 1.82
CA ILE A 79 9.58 1.72 0.82
C ILE A 79 9.46 1.16 -0.60
N VAL A 80 9.90 -0.08 -0.83
CA VAL A 80 9.77 -0.72 -2.15
C VAL A 80 8.29 -0.91 -2.52
N PHE A 81 7.45 -1.38 -1.60
CA PHE A 81 6.01 -1.52 -1.84
C PHE A 81 5.32 -0.17 -2.09
N ASP A 82 5.65 0.85 -1.30
CA ASP A 82 5.14 2.21 -1.48
C ASP A 82 5.52 2.76 -2.87
N ARG A 83 6.78 2.57 -3.29
CA ARG A 83 7.25 2.98 -4.62
C ARG A 83 6.53 2.27 -5.76
N ILE A 84 6.30 0.97 -5.64
CA ILE A 84 5.56 0.20 -6.63
C ILE A 84 4.11 0.71 -6.71
N THR A 85 3.47 0.93 -5.57
CA THR A 85 2.09 1.43 -5.48
C THR A 85 1.96 2.81 -6.12
N GLN A 86 2.90 3.72 -5.83
CA GLN A 86 2.94 5.05 -6.45
C GLN A 86 3.25 4.99 -7.95
N ALA A 87 4.10 4.07 -8.41
CA ALA A 87 4.39 3.89 -9.83
C ALA A 87 3.14 3.48 -10.62
N TYR A 88 2.27 2.64 -10.03
CA TYR A 88 0.97 2.29 -10.63
C TYR A 88 -0.07 3.40 -10.47
N GLY A 89 -0.01 4.20 -9.39
CA GLY A 89 -0.94 5.29 -9.11
C GLY A 89 -0.59 6.64 -9.73
N GLY A 90 0.52 6.74 -10.47
CA GLY A 90 1.07 7.98 -11.04
C GLY A 90 0.27 8.57 -12.21
N THR A 91 -1.03 8.84 -12.02
CA THR A 91 -1.74 9.82 -12.85
C THR A 91 -1.52 11.19 -12.23
N ARG A 92 -0.60 11.92 -12.85
CA ARG A 92 -0.23 13.31 -12.60
C ARG A 92 -1.45 14.17 -12.29
N ASP A 93 -1.44 14.83 -11.13
CA ASP A 93 -2.16 16.08 -10.91
C ASP A 93 -1.60 17.14 -11.87
N ARG A 94 -2.07 17.13 -13.11
CA ARG A 94 -1.96 18.29 -14.00
C ARG A 94 -3.09 19.22 -13.62
N VAL A 95 -2.88 20.03 -12.59
CA VAL A 95 -3.67 21.25 -12.39
C VAL A 95 -3.34 22.19 -13.55
N PRO A 96 -4.30 22.53 -14.45
CA PRO A 96 -4.05 23.50 -15.51
C PRO A 96 -3.94 24.92 -14.89
N PRO A 97 -2.91 25.70 -15.24
CA PRO A 97 -2.83 27.11 -14.84
C PRO A 97 -3.87 27.93 -15.61
N ARG A 98 -4.56 28.83 -14.89
CA ARG A 98 -5.44 29.87 -15.46
C ARG A 98 -4.62 31.05 -15.95
#